data_AF-A0A0F9LA51-F1
#
_entry.id   AF-A0A0F9LA51-F1
#
_cell.length_a   1.000
_cell.length_b   1.000
_cell.length_c   1.000
_cell.angle_alpha   90.00
_cell.angle_beta   90.00
_cell.angle_gamma   90.00
#
_symmetry.space_group_name_H-M   'P 1'
#
loop_
_entity.id
_entity.type
_entity.pdbx_description
1 polymer ?
#
loop_
_entity_poly.entity_id
_entity_poly.type
_entity_poly.pdbx_seq_one_letter_code
_entity_poly.pdbx_strand_id
1 'polypeptide(L)'
;VSEHLSDLESQIILGKSLKPKFINVMGGCDAWPIQTSIDFLKAAMDIADKYDVLCSFETHRGRSFYCPWNTAAILEHLPDIRITCDFSHWVVVSERLMDSEWDAIELAAQHAHHIHSRVGYDQGPQVPHPAAPEYQAALESHQRCWEAIWAAQQARGYKETTMTPEFGPDGYLHHLPFTNAPIADLWEINSWIGHTEQAHFQAWKQTSKIKEVQHG
;
A
#
# COMPACT_ATOMS: atom_id res chain seq x y z
N VAL A 1 15.12 -14.83 -8.65
CA VAL A 1 14.38 -15.55 -7.58
C VAL A 1 15.28 -15.90 -6.39
N SER A 2 16.24 -16.83 -6.52
CA SER A 2 17.07 -17.28 -5.37
C SER A 2 17.75 -16.13 -4.61
N GLU A 3 18.36 -15.18 -5.33
CA GLU A 3 18.98 -13.99 -4.73
C GLU A 3 18.00 -13.14 -3.91
N HIS A 4 16.79 -12.92 -4.42
CA HIS A 4 15.75 -12.15 -3.70
C HIS A 4 15.31 -12.87 -2.41
N LEU A 5 15.22 -14.20 -2.43
CA LEU A 5 14.86 -14.99 -1.25
C LEU A 5 15.98 -14.95 -0.21
N SER A 6 17.24 -15.07 -0.65
CA SER A 6 18.41 -14.98 0.24
C SER A 6 18.55 -13.59 0.87
N ASP A 7 18.26 -12.52 0.11
CA ASP A 7 18.26 -11.15 0.64
C ASP A 7 17.14 -10.98 1.68
N LEU A 8 15.90 -11.39 1.34
CA LEU A 8 14.77 -11.34 2.28
C LEU A 8 15.07 -12.08 3.59
N GLU A 9 15.58 -13.31 3.53
CA GLU A 9 15.93 -14.09 4.71
C GLU A 9 17.00 -13.38 5.55
N SER A 10 18.01 -12.80 4.90
CA SER A 10 19.07 -12.05 5.58
C SER A 10 18.51 -10.81 6.29
N GLN A 11 17.63 -10.04 5.64
CA GLN A 11 16.98 -8.87 6.24
C GLN A 11 16.06 -9.26 7.40
N ILE A 12 15.33 -10.37 7.30
CA ILE A 12 14.49 -10.89 8.40
C ILE A 12 15.37 -11.24 9.62
N ILE A 13 16.48 -11.94 9.42
CA ILE A 13 17.39 -12.32 10.51
C ILE A 13 17.94 -11.06 11.21
N LEU A 14 18.37 -10.05 10.45
CA LEU A 14 18.88 -8.80 10.98
C LEU A 14 17.80 -8.01 11.74
N GLY A 15 16.63 -7.85 11.12
CA GLY A 15 15.53 -7.03 11.61
C GLY A 15 14.75 -7.64 12.77
N LYS A 16 14.69 -8.97 12.92
CA LYS A 16 13.89 -9.65 13.95
C LYS A 16 14.23 -9.19 15.37
N SER A 17 15.49 -8.83 15.63
CA SER A 17 15.94 -8.31 16.93
C SER A 17 15.23 -7.02 17.36
N LEU A 18 14.72 -6.22 16.41
CA LEU A 18 13.95 -5.00 16.64
C LEU A 18 12.51 -5.27 17.11
N LYS A 19 12.06 -6.53 17.07
CA LYS A 19 10.70 -6.96 17.42
C LYS A 19 9.62 -6.15 16.67
N PRO A 20 9.69 -6.07 15.33
CA PRO A 20 8.72 -5.32 14.55
C PRO A 20 7.33 -5.97 14.68
N LYS A 21 6.27 -5.16 14.54
CA LYS A 21 4.89 -5.66 14.48
C LYS A 21 4.68 -6.57 13.26
N PHE A 22 5.29 -6.17 12.14
CA PHE A 22 5.42 -6.94 10.90
C PHE A 22 6.52 -6.32 10.03
N ILE A 23 6.93 -7.03 8.98
CA ILE A 23 7.94 -6.60 8.01
C ILE A 23 7.24 -6.28 6.69
N ASN A 24 7.41 -5.06 6.20
CA ASN A 24 6.98 -4.68 4.86
C ASN A 24 8.01 -5.17 3.83
N VAL A 25 7.55 -5.78 2.74
CA VAL A 25 8.42 -6.42 1.74
C VAL A 25 8.09 -5.90 0.34
N MET A 26 9.01 -5.14 -0.26
CA MET A 26 8.99 -4.86 -1.71
C MET A 26 9.48 -6.10 -2.48
N GLY A 27 8.60 -7.08 -2.64
CA GLY A 27 8.93 -8.43 -3.10
C GLY A 27 8.85 -8.63 -4.61
N GLY A 28 9.79 -9.43 -5.14
CA GLY A 28 9.75 -9.93 -6.51
C GLY A 28 10.19 -8.90 -7.55
N CYS A 29 9.71 -9.07 -8.78
CA CYS A 29 10.10 -8.30 -9.96
C CYS A 29 8.94 -8.26 -10.96
N ASP A 30 8.69 -7.11 -11.56
CA ASP A 30 7.63 -6.90 -12.56
C ASP A 30 7.92 -7.61 -13.89
N ALA A 31 9.19 -7.85 -14.21
CA ALA A 31 9.62 -8.57 -15.40
C ALA A 31 9.45 -10.11 -15.31
N TRP A 32 9.03 -10.64 -14.16
CA TRP A 32 8.85 -12.09 -14.00
C TRP A 32 7.50 -12.56 -14.55
N PRO A 33 7.44 -13.76 -15.15
CA PRO A 33 6.17 -14.42 -15.40
C PRO A 33 5.35 -14.56 -14.11
N ILE A 34 4.02 -14.48 -14.21
CA ILE A 34 3.10 -14.57 -13.06
C ILE A 34 3.41 -15.81 -12.21
N GLN A 35 3.62 -16.98 -12.83
CA GLN A 35 3.94 -18.20 -12.10
C GLN A 35 5.22 -18.07 -11.25
N THR A 36 6.25 -17.42 -11.79
CA THR A 36 7.50 -17.16 -11.05
C THR A 36 7.28 -16.23 -9.87
N SER A 37 6.43 -15.21 -10.02
CA SER A 37 6.02 -14.34 -8.92
C SER A 37 5.27 -15.10 -7.83
N ILE A 38 4.34 -15.98 -8.22
CA ILE A 38 3.59 -16.85 -7.29
C ILE A 38 4.55 -17.77 -6.52
N ASP A 39 5.45 -18.46 -7.21
CA ASP A 39 6.40 -19.38 -6.59
C ASP A 39 7.36 -18.64 -5.64
N PHE A 40 7.82 -17.45 -6.03
CA PHE A 40 8.64 -16.58 -5.18
C PHE A 40 7.88 -16.17 -3.91
N LEU A 41 6.65 -15.68 -4.04
CA LEU A 41 5.86 -15.21 -2.90
C LEU A 41 5.52 -16.34 -1.92
N LYS A 42 5.22 -17.55 -2.42
CA LYS A 42 5.06 -18.75 -1.58
C LYS A 42 6.32 -19.03 -0.77
N ALA A 43 7.47 -19.09 -1.44
CA ALA A 43 8.75 -19.33 -0.75
C ALA A 43 9.09 -18.20 0.23
N ALA A 44 8.74 -16.95 -0.07
CA ALA A 44 8.93 -15.81 0.83
C ALA A 44 8.04 -15.89 2.07
N MET A 45 6.80 -16.37 1.94
CA MET A 45 5.92 -16.68 3.07
C MET A 45 6.48 -17.81 3.93
N ASP A 46 6.98 -18.89 3.32
CA ASP A 46 7.61 -20.01 4.04
C ASP A 46 8.83 -19.54 4.85
N ILE A 47 9.61 -18.59 4.33
CA ILE A 47 10.73 -17.96 5.07
C ILE A 47 10.18 -17.17 6.27
N ALA A 48 9.14 -16.37 6.08
CA ALA A 48 8.54 -15.60 7.17
C ALA A 48 8.05 -16.52 8.31
N ASP A 49 7.38 -17.62 7.96
CA ASP A 49 6.89 -18.63 8.90
C ASP A 49 8.04 -19.34 9.63
N LYS A 50 9.12 -19.70 8.91
CA LYS A 50 10.34 -20.30 9.50
C LYS A 50 10.92 -19.42 10.61
N TYR A 51 10.86 -18.10 10.47
CA TYR A 51 11.39 -17.15 11.45
C TYR A 51 10.34 -16.60 12.40
N ASP A 52 9.09 -17.08 12.37
CA ASP A 52 8.00 -16.60 13.22
C ASP A 52 7.86 -15.06 13.16
N VAL A 53 7.84 -14.52 11.94
CA VAL A 53 7.61 -13.10 11.66
C VAL A 53 6.47 -12.94 10.67
N LEU A 54 5.71 -11.86 10.79
CA LEU A 54 4.68 -11.52 9.81
C LEU A 54 5.30 -10.68 8.71
N CYS A 55 5.19 -11.13 7.46
CA CYS A 55 5.51 -10.33 6.27
C CYS A 55 4.23 -9.81 5.59
N SER A 56 4.29 -8.55 5.13
CA SER A 56 3.26 -7.89 4.34
C SER A 56 3.90 -7.38 3.05
N PHE A 57 3.40 -7.85 1.90
CA PHE A 57 4.05 -7.62 0.61
C PHE A 57 3.46 -6.40 -0.10
N GLU A 58 4.32 -5.46 -0.50
CA GLU A 58 3.88 -4.15 -0.96
C GLU A 58 3.47 -4.13 -2.44
N THR A 59 2.39 -3.42 -2.74
CA THR A 59 2.06 -2.99 -4.11
C THR A 59 3.03 -1.89 -4.53
N HIS A 60 4.08 -2.25 -5.29
CA HIS A 60 5.12 -1.30 -5.68
C HIS A 60 5.49 -1.49 -7.16
N ARG A 61 5.74 -0.39 -7.89
CA ARG A 61 6.20 -0.46 -9.29
C ARG A 61 7.58 -1.15 -9.37
N GLY A 62 7.88 -1.94 -10.39
CA GLY A 62 9.14 -2.70 -10.41
C GLY A 62 9.15 -3.97 -9.54
N ARG A 63 8.01 -4.36 -8.97
CA ARG A 63 7.83 -5.54 -8.12
C ARG A 63 6.65 -6.38 -8.61
N SER A 64 6.45 -7.56 -8.04
CA SER A 64 5.41 -8.49 -8.53
C SER A 64 3.98 -7.94 -8.41
N PHE A 65 3.74 -6.98 -7.51
CA PHE A 65 2.44 -6.30 -7.35
C PHE A 65 2.38 -4.91 -8.01
N TYR A 66 3.06 -4.73 -9.15
CA TYR A 66 3.21 -3.42 -9.79
C TYR A 66 1.92 -2.82 -10.37
N CYS A 67 0.90 -3.62 -10.70
CA CYS A 67 -0.35 -3.13 -11.28
C CYS A 67 -1.58 -3.91 -10.76
N PRO A 68 -2.80 -3.35 -10.91
CA PRO A 68 -4.02 -3.94 -10.35
C PRO A 68 -4.29 -5.36 -10.86
N TRP A 69 -4.27 -5.56 -12.18
CA TRP A 69 -4.60 -6.84 -12.83
C TRP A 69 -3.61 -7.95 -12.52
N ASN A 70 -2.30 -7.63 -12.53
CA ASN A 70 -1.27 -8.61 -12.21
C ASN A 70 -1.35 -9.01 -10.73
N THR A 71 -1.66 -8.05 -9.86
CA THR A 71 -1.86 -8.31 -8.44
C THR A 71 -3.09 -9.19 -8.22
N ALA A 72 -4.23 -8.87 -8.84
CA ALA A 72 -5.43 -9.70 -8.77
C ALA A 72 -5.16 -11.15 -9.18
N ALA A 73 -4.50 -11.37 -10.33
CA ALA A 73 -4.15 -12.71 -10.80
C ALA A 73 -3.26 -13.48 -9.82
N ILE A 74 -2.36 -12.81 -9.09
CA ILE A 74 -1.52 -13.45 -8.06
C ILE A 74 -2.33 -13.75 -6.79
N LEU A 75 -3.15 -12.81 -6.32
CA LEU A 75 -3.94 -12.95 -5.09
C LEU A 75 -4.93 -14.12 -5.15
N GLU A 76 -5.54 -14.36 -6.32
CA GLU A 76 -6.39 -15.53 -6.57
C GLU A 76 -5.69 -16.87 -6.32
N HIS A 77 -4.37 -16.93 -6.46
CA HIS A 77 -3.56 -18.13 -6.25
C HIS A 77 -2.94 -18.21 -4.84
N LEU A 78 -3.01 -17.13 -4.06
CA LEU A 78 -2.36 -16.97 -2.75
C LEU A 78 -3.35 -16.42 -1.71
N PRO A 79 -4.38 -17.20 -1.31
CA PRO A 79 -5.47 -16.68 -0.47
C PRO A 79 -5.00 -16.16 0.91
N ASP A 80 -3.91 -16.70 1.44
CA ASP A 80 -3.40 -16.35 2.78
C ASP A 80 -2.36 -15.22 2.79
N ILE A 81 -2.00 -14.69 1.61
CA ILE A 81 -1.00 -13.62 1.54
C ILE A 81 -1.55 -12.32 2.13
N ARG A 82 -0.67 -11.60 2.81
CA ARG A 82 -0.93 -10.28 3.37
C ARG A 82 -0.21 -9.24 2.54
N ILE A 83 -0.90 -8.16 2.19
CA ILE A 83 -0.31 -7.09 1.38
C ILE A 83 -0.30 -5.75 2.09
N THR A 84 0.73 -4.96 1.78
CA THR A 84 0.78 -3.52 2.09
C THR A 84 0.29 -2.79 0.86
N CYS A 85 -0.83 -2.08 0.99
CA CYS A 85 -1.41 -1.33 -0.12
C CYS A 85 -0.81 0.08 -0.17
N ASP A 86 0.08 0.30 -1.12
CA ASP A 86 0.40 1.61 -1.69
C ASP A 86 -0.17 1.69 -3.12
N PHE A 87 -1.40 2.20 -3.24
CA PHE A 87 -2.07 2.31 -4.54
C PHE A 87 -1.52 3.44 -5.42
N SER A 88 -0.66 4.32 -4.90
CA SER A 88 -0.06 5.38 -5.69
C SER A 88 0.80 4.84 -6.84
N HIS A 89 1.40 3.65 -6.64
CA HIS A 89 2.14 2.93 -7.68
C HIS A 89 1.24 2.44 -8.81
N TRP A 90 0.05 1.93 -8.48
CA TRP A 90 -0.89 1.46 -9.50
C TRP A 90 -1.44 2.61 -10.32
N VAL A 91 -1.66 3.77 -9.70
CA VAL A 91 -2.14 4.97 -10.38
C VAL A 91 -1.19 5.39 -11.50
N VAL A 92 0.11 5.53 -11.20
CA VAL A 92 1.09 5.93 -12.23
C VAL A 92 1.31 4.84 -13.28
N VAL A 93 1.30 3.56 -12.90
CA VAL A 93 1.48 2.44 -13.85
C VAL A 93 0.28 2.33 -14.81
N SER A 94 -0.91 2.65 -14.33
CA SER A 94 -2.15 2.52 -15.11
C SER A 94 -2.52 3.82 -15.85
N GLU A 95 -1.83 4.93 -15.56
CA GLU A 95 -2.14 6.28 -16.05
C GLU A 95 -3.59 6.71 -15.77
N ARG A 96 -4.15 6.28 -14.62
CA ARG A 96 -5.52 6.59 -14.20
C ARG A 96 -5.71 6.38 -12.69
N LEU A 97 -6.72 7.00 -12.12
CA LEU A 97 -7.13 6.77 -10.73
C LEU A 97 -7.80 5.39 -10.57
N MET A 98 -7.69 4.80 -9.38
CA MET A 98 -8.11 3.41 -9.14
C MET A 98 -9.62 3.19 -9.07
N ASP A 99 -10.42 4.26 -9.16
CA ASP A 99 -11.88 4.16 -9.29
C ASP A 99 -12.31 3.34 -10.52
N SER A 100 -11.51 3.32 -11.60
CA SER A 100 -11.80 2.49 -12.78
C SER A 100 -11.47 1.01 -12.58
N GLU A 101 -10.69 0.67 -11.55
CA GLU A 101 -10.16 -0.66 -11.28
C GLU A 101 -10.73 -1.24 -9.98
N TRP A 102 -12.00 -0.93 -9.70
CA TRP A 102 -12.61 -1.19 -8.40
C TRP A 102 -12.61 -2.68 -8.00
N ASP A 103 -12.85 -3.59 -8.94
CA ASP A 103 -12.81 -5.04 -8.67
C ASP A 103 -11.44 -5.48 -8.12
N ALA A 104 -10.35 -4.90 -8.65
CA ALA A 104 -9.00 -5.18 -8.16
C ALA A 104 -8.75 -4.53 -6.78
N ILE A 105 -9.31 -3.36 -6.51
CA ILE A 105 -9.26 -2.70 -5.19
C ILE A 105 -10.01 -3.54 -4.14
N GLU A 106 -11.19 -4.03 -4.45
CA GLU A 106 -11.97 -4.89 -3.54
C GLU A 106 -11.23 -6.19 -3.24
N LEU A 107 -10.65 -6.84 -4.26
CA LEU A 107 -9.83 -8.02 -4.05
C LEU A 107 -8.58 -7.70 -3.21
N ALA A 108 -7.83 -6.66 -3.54
CA ALA A 108 -6.67 -6.24 -2.74
C ALA A 108 -7.05 -5.92 -1.29
N ALA A 109 -8.19 -5.27 -1.06
CA ALA A 109 -8.71 -4.98 0.27
C ALA A 109 -8.98 -6.24 1.10
N GLN A 110 -9.34 -7.36 0.46
CA GLN A 110 -9.49 -8.66 1.12
C GLN A 110 -8.16 -9.22 1.67
N HIS A 111 -7.03 -8.83 1.09
CA HIS A 111 -5.68 -9.25 1.51
C HIS A 111 -4.91 -8.17 2.30
N ALA A 112 -5.42 -6.94 2.34
CA ALA A 112 -4.74 -5.78 2.92
C ALA A 112 -4.47 -5.95 4.43
N HIS A 113 -3.20 -5.89 4.81
CA HIS A 113 -2.74 -5.89 6.19
C HIS A 113 -2.30 -4.48 6.64
N HIS A 114 -1.65 -3.73 5.75
CA HIS A 114 -1.13 -2.39 6.02
C HIS A 114 -1.42 -1.44 4.86
N ILE A 115 -1.45 -0.14 5.15
CA ILE A 115 -1.65 0.91 4.16
C ILE A 115 -0.44 1.84 4.17
N HIS A 116 0.07 2.18 2.99
CA HIS A 116 0.89 3.37 2.82
C HIS A 116 0.01 4.46 2.19
N SER A 117 -0.02 5.62 2.85
CA SER A 117 -0.94 6.72 2.51
C SER A 117 -0.33 7.74 1.55
N ARG A 118 0.51 7.28 0.62
CA ARG A 118 0.99 8.11 -0.48
C ARG A 118 -0.16 8.35 -1.45
N VAL A 119 -0.28 9.58 -1.93
CA VAL A 119 -1.28 9.95 -2.95
C VAL A 119 -0.56 10.11 -4.27
N GLY A 120 -0.85 9.24 -5.24
CA GLY A 120 -0.37 9.35 -6.61
C GLY A 120 -1.38 10.04 -7.53
N TYR A 121 -0.98 10.27 -8.77
CA TYR A 121 -1.79 10.81 -9.86
C TYR A 121 -1.33 10.23 -11.19
N ASP A 122 -2.10 10.45 -12.25
CA ASP A 122 -1.90 9.83 -13.57
C ASP A 122 -0.49 10.06 -14.16
N GLN A 123 0.21 11.13 -13.76
CA GLN A 123 1.58 11.42 -14.20
C GLN A 123 2.67 11.07 -13.19
N GLY A 124 2.33 10.59 -11.98
CA GLY A 124 3.34 10.33 -10.96
C GLY A 124 2.84 9.59 -9.72
N PRO A 125 3.70 8.79 -9.07
CA PRO A 125 3.35 8.05 -7.86
C PRO A 125 3.19 8.94 -6.62
N GLN A 126 3.49 10.23 -6.71
CA GLN A 126 3.37 11.14 -5.58
C GLN A 126 2.97 12.52 -6.09
N VAL A 127 1.85 13.04 -5.61
CA VAL A 127 1.46 14.43 -5.87
C VAL A 127 2.42 15.40 -5.17
N PRO A 128 2.71 16.57 -5.76
CA PRO A 128 3.41 17.68 -5.12
C PRO A 128 3.03 17.95 -3.66
N HIS A 129 1.72 18.02 -3.40
CA HIS A 129 1.17 18.22 -2.07
C HIS A 129 -0.27 17.69 -2.03
N PRO A 130 -0.63 16.77 -1.12
CA PRO A 130 -1.96 16.14 -1.12
C PRO A 130 -3.11 17.07 -0.74
N ALA A 131 -2.83 18.17 -0.03
CA ALA A 131 -3.82 19.21 0.27
C ALA A 131 -4.07 20.22 -0.86
N ALA A 132 -3.32 20.16 -1.96
CA ALA A 132 -3.47 21.16 -3.01
C ALA A 132 -4.78 20.91 -3.79
N PRO A 133 -5.60 21.94 -4.07
CA PRO A 133 -6.91 21.76 -4.69
C PRO A 133 -6.88 21.02 -6.04
N GLU A 134 -5.81 21.18 -6.82
CA GLU A 134 -5.61 20.49 -8.10
C GLU A 134 -5.46 18.97 -7.95
N TYR A 135 -5.08 18.47 -6.77
CA TYR A 135 -4.95 17.04 -6.46
C TYR A 135 -6.10 16.50 -5.59
N GLN A 136 -7.14 17.31 -5.34
CA GLN A 136 -8.28 16.91 -4.51
C GLN A 136 -8.93 15.61 -5.02
N ALA A 137 -9.15 15.49 -6.34
CA ALA A 137 -9.73 14.29 -6.92
C ALA A 137 -8.85 13.04 -6.72
N ALA A 138 -7.53 13.20 -6.75
CA ALA A 138 -6.58 12.12 -6.51
C ALA A 138 -6.62 11.68 -5.04
N LEU A 139 -6.61 12.63 -4.10
CA LEU A 139 -6.75 12.34 -2.66
C LEU A 139 -8.06 11.60 -2.38
N GLU A 140 -9.19 12.09 -2.88
CA GLU A 140 -10.51 11.47 -2.68
C GLU A 140 -10.59 10.05 -3.25
N SER A 141 -9.95 9.81 -4.39
CA SER A 141 -9.83 8.47 -4.98
C SER A 141 -9.09 7.49 -4.07
N HIS A 142 -7.92 7.92 -3.54
CA HIS A 142 -7.16 7.09 -2.61
C HIS A 142 -7.92 6.85 -1.32
N GLN A 143 -8.61 7.87 -0.82
CA GLN A 143 -9.48 7.79 0.37
C GLN A 143 -10.58 6.73 0.19
N ARG A 144 -11.28 6.69 -0.95
CA ARG A 144 -12.26 5.62 -1.23
C ARG A 144 -11.63 4.23 -1.23
N CYS A 145 -10.43 4.09 -1.80
CA CYS A 145 -9.71 2.82 -1.78
C CYS A 145 -9.30 2.41 -0.35
N TRP A 146 -8.87 3.36 0.49
CA TRP A 146 -8.55 3.10 1.90
C TRP A 146 -9.79 2.75 2.72
N GLU A 147 -10.93 3.38 2.45
CA GLU A 147 -12.22 2.99 3.07
C GLU A 147 -12.61 1.55 2.75
N ALA A 148 -12.39 1.08 1.51
CA ALA A 148 -12.60 -0.32 1.14
C ALA A 148 -11.69 -1.26 1.94
N ILE A 149 -10.42 -0.89 2.15
CA ILE A 149 -9.50 -1.64 3.01
C ILE A 149 -10.01 -1.69 4.45
N TRP A 150 -10.43 -0.55 5.02
CA TRP A 150 -10.93 -0.50 6.39
C TRP A 150 -12.19 -1.36 6.58
N ALA A 151 -13.13 -1.31 5.62
CA ALA A 151 -14.31 -2.15 5.62
C ALA A 151 -13.95 -3.64 5.57
N ALA A 152 -13.05 -4.03 4.66
CA ALA A 152 -12.63 -5.41 4.50
C ALA A 152 -11.87 -5.93 5.74
N GLN A 153 -10.99 -5.10 6.34
CA GLN A 153 -10.31 -5.41 7.59
C GLN A 153 -11.29 -5.58 8.76
N GLN A 154 -12.27 -4.68 8.88
CA GLN A 154 -13.32 -4.78 9.88
C GLN A 154 -14.12 -6.09 9.72
N ALA A 155 -14.50 -6.45 8.49
CA ALA A 155 -15.20 -7.70 8.19
C ALA A 155 -14.37 -8.94 8.53
N ARG A 156 -13.04 -8.88 8.34
CA ARG A 156 -12.09 -9.92 8.79
C ARG A 156 -11.77 -9.88 10.28
N GLY A 157 -12.38 -8.98 11.05
CA GLY A 157 -12.28 -8.92 12.50
C GLY A 157 -11.05 -8.17 13.04
N TYR A 158 -10.32 -7.42 12.21
CA TYR A 158 -9.21 -6.58 12.66
C TYR A 158 -9.72 -5.58 13.72
N LYS A 159 -9.00 -5.49 14.84
CA LYS A 159 -9.31 -4.53 15.92
C LYS A 159 -8.64 -3.18 15.72
N GLU A 160 -7.59 -3.16 14.90
CA GLU A 160 -6.79 -2.00 14.57
C GLU A 160 -6.38 -2.07 13.10
N THR A 161 -6.23 -0.91 12.47
CA THR A 161 -5.62 -0.75 11.15
C THR A 161 -4.34 0.06 11.33
N THR A 162 -3.34 -0.18 10.48
CA THR A 162 -2.09 0.57 10.48
C THR A 162 -1.94 1.28 9.15
N MET A 163 -1.48 2.53 9.21
CA MET A 163 -1.25 3.35 8.04
C MET A 163 0.03 4.15 8.25
N THR A 164 0.91 4.17 7.24
CA THR A 164 2.14 4.96 7.25
C THR A 164 2.02 6.10 6.24
N PRO A 165 2.19 7.38 6.66
CA PRO A 165 2.48 8.48 5.75
C PRO A 165 3.80 8.21 5.03
N GLU A 166 3.74 8.03 3.72
CA GLU A 166 4.88 7.54 2.95
C GLU A 166 5.32 8.53 1.87
N PHE A 167 5.11 9.83 2.06
CA PHE A 167 5.68 10.80 1.12
C PHE A 167 7.20 10.77 1.23
N GLY A 168 7.89 10.50 0.13
CA GLY A 168 9.31 10.19 0.10
C GLY A 168 10.20 11.28 -0.51
N PRO A 169 11.51 11.27 -0.20
CA PRO A 169 12.53 12.00 -0.95
C PRO A 169 12.86 11.29 -2.28
N ASP A 170 14.05 11.43 -2.85
CA ASP A 170 14.55 10.62 -3.99
C ASP A 170 13.72 10.72 -5.30
N GLY A 171 13.31 11.94 -5.64
CA GLY A 171 12.58 12.22 -6.89
C GLY A 171 11.08 12.04 -6.79
N TYR A 172 10.57 11.58 -5.65
CA TYR A 172 9.14 11.64 -5.32
C TYR A 172 8.72 13.05 -4.91
N LEU A 173 9.46 13.69 -4.01
CA LEU A 173 9.28 15.10 -3.72
C LEU A 173 9.75 15.91 -4.93
N HIS A 174 8.86 16.76 -5.46
CA HIS A 174 9.20 17.60 -6.61
C HIS A 174 10.15 18.72 -6.21
N HIS A 175 11.07 19.07 -7.11
CA HIS A 175 12.07 20.09 -6.88
C HIS A 175 11.95 21.18 -7.96
N LEU A 176 12.25 22.42 -7.55
CA LEU A 176 12.31 23.55 -8.47
C LEU A 176 13.43 23.33 -9.50
N PRO A 177 13.17 23.58 -10.79
CA PRO A 177 14.19 23.44 -11.82
C PRO A 177 15.35 24.41 -11.55
N PHE A 178 16.56 24.00 -11.96
CA PHE A 178 17.83 24.74 -11.83
C PHE A 178 18.35 24.98 -10.40
N THR A 179 17.47 25.12 -9.40
CA THR A 179 17.88 25.29 -7.99
C THR A 179 17.91 23.97 -7.22
N ASN A 180 17.16 22.98 -7.69
CA ASN A 180 16.95 21.71 -7.01
C ASN A 180 16.44 21.87 -5.57
N ALA A 181 15.78 22.99 -5.26
CA ALA A 181 15.15 23.21 -3.97
C ALA A 181 13.82 22.44 -3.89
N PRO A 182 13.51 21.76 -2.78
CA PRO A 182 12.23 21.07 -2.63
C PRO A 182 11.07 22.06 -2.68
N ILE A 183 9.98 21.69 -3.35
CA ILE A 183 8.82 22.58 -3.50
C ILE A 183 7.97 22.66 -2.22
N ALA A 184 8.17 21.74 -1.30
CA ALA A 184 7.42 21.60 -0.04
C ALA A 184 8.27 20.90 1.02
N ASP A 185 7.91 21.07 2.30
CA ASP A 185 8.55 20.37 3.40
C ASP A 185 7.96 18.95 3.54
N LEU A 186 8.84 17.94 3.46
CA LEU A 186 8.43 16.54 3.47
C LEU A 186 7.84 16.10 4.83
N TRP A 187 8.33 16.66 5.93
CA TRP A 187 7.81 16.38 7.26
C TRP A 187 6.43 16.98 7.43
N GLU A 188 6.22 18.21 6.96
CA GLU A 188 4.90 18.86 6.97
C GLU A 188 3.88 18.08 6.13
N ILE A 189 4.26 17.61 4.93
CA ILE A 189 3.37 16.78 4.09
C ILE A 189 3.00 15.48 4.81
N ASN A 190 3.98 14.74 5.31
CA ASN A 190 3.72 13.46 6.00
C ASN A 190 2.90 13.66 7.27
N SER A 191 3.18 14.73 8.03
CA SER A 191 2.38 15.10 9.19
C SER A 191 0.94 15.43 8.77
N TRP A 192 0.76 16.21 7.71
CA TRP A 192 -0.57 16.61 7.24
C TRP A 192 -1.41 15.41 6.80
N ILE A 193 -0.87 14.52 5.97
CA ILE A 193 -1.64 13.35 5.50
C ILE A 193 -1.92 12.40 6.66
N GLY A 194 -0.98 12.22 7.59
CA GLY A 194 -1.18 11.42 8.79
C GLY A 194 -2.33 11.93 9.67
N HIS A 195 -2.41 13.23 9.94
CA HIS A 195 -3.52 13.80 10.71
C HIS A 195 -4.84 13.78 9.94
N THR A 196 -4.80 14.04 8.63
CA THR A 196 -5.97 14.03 7.75
C THR A 196 -6.61 12.64 7.72
N GLU A 197 -5.83 11.59 7.50
CA GLU A 197 -6.36 10.23 7.43
C GLU A 197 -6.75 9.66 8.80
N GLN A 198 -6.13 10.11 9.89
CA GLN A 198 -6.64 9.82 11.23
C GLN A 198 -8.04 10.41 11.43
N ALA A 199 -8.25 11.68 11.08
CA ALA A 199 -9.57 12.31 11.18
C ALA A 199 -10.61 11.64 10.27
N HIS A 200 -10.20 11.33 9.04
CA HIS A 200 -11.01 10.62 8.06
C HIS A 200 -11.45 9.25 8.57
N PHE A 201 -10.53 8.44 9.11
CA PHE A 201 -10.85 7.13 9.70
C PHE A 201 -11.85 7.24 10.86
N GLN A 202 -11.73 8.27 11.72
CA GLN A 202 -12.70 8.48 12.80
C GLN A 202 -14.10 8.83 12.26
N ALA A 203 -14.19 9.68 11.24
CA ALA A 203 -15.45 10.04 10.60
C ALA A 203 -16.10 8.83 9.91
N TRP A 204 -15.31 8.05 9.17
CA TRP A 204 -15.74 6.79 8.56
C TRP A 204 -16.30 5.82 9.60
N LYS A 205 -15.57 5.59 10.71
CA LYS A 205 -15.99 4.69 11.79
C LYS A 205 -17.29 5.11 12.45
N GLN A 206 -17.53 6.42 12.62
CA GLN A 206 -18.79 6.93 13.17
C GLN A 206 -19.96 6.67 12.21
N THR A 207 -19.75 6.91 10.92
CA THR A 207 -20.76 6.70 9.87
C THR A 207 -21.13 5.22 9.73
N SER A 208 -20.14 4.32 9.75
CA SER A 208 -20.36 2.87 9.66
C SER A 208 -21.15 2.33 10.85
N LYS A 209 -20.87 2.79 12.07
CA LYS A 209 -21.66 2.42 13.27
C LYS A 209 -23.11 2.84 13.18
N ILE A 210 -23.39 4.04 12.65
CA ILE A 210 -24.76 4.53 12.47
C ILE A 210 -25.52 3.63 11.49
N LYS A 211 -24.88 3.22 10.38
CA LYS A 211 -25.49 2.31 9.39
C LYS A 211 -25.82 0.94 9.99
N GLU A 212 -24.94 0.36 10.81
CA GLU A 212 -25.18 -0.92 11.49
C GLU A 212 -26.39 -0.85 12.45
N VAL A 213 -26.52 0.25 13.20
CA VAL A 213 -27.65 0.45 14.15
C VAL A 213 -28.98 0.67 13.43
N GLN A 214 -28.99 1.23 12.22
CA GLN A 214 -30.21 1.48 11.45
C GLN A 214 -30.73 0.25 10.69
N HIS A 215 -29.90 -0.78 10.50
CA HIS A 215 -30.24 -2.00 9.74
C HIS A 215 -30.33 -3.27 10.61
N GLY A 216 -30.19 -3.15 11.94
CA GLY A 216 -30.40 -4.22 12.92
C GLY A 216 -31.66 -4.01 13.74
#